data_AF-A0A371FN53-F1
#
_entry.id   AF-A0A371FN53-F1
#
_cell.length_a   1.000
_cell.length_b   1.000
_cell.length_c   1.000
_cell.angle_alpha   90.00
_cell.angle_beta   90.00
_cell.angle_gamma   90.00
#
_symmetry.space_group_name_H-M   'P 1'
#
loop_
_entity.id
_entity.type
_entity.pdbx_description
1 polymer ?
#
loop_
_entity_poly.entity_id
_entity_poly.type
_entity_poly.pdbx_seq_one_letter_code
_entity_poly.pdbx_strand_id
1 'polypeptide(L)' 'MDNDTTLFCKNHKSHFIIVQIYVGDIIFGATNESLCENFLKLMQDEFKMSMMGELKFFLGL' A
#
# COMPACT_ATOMS: atom_id res chain seq x y z
N MET A 1 -20.05 14.10 -4.97
CA MET A 1 -18.84 14.57 -4.26
C MET A 1 -17.89 13.41 -4.34
N ASP A 2 -17.03 13.48 -5.34
CA ASP A 2 -16.16 12.40 -5.75
C ASP A 2 -15.17 12.10 -4.63
N ASN A 3 -15.26 10.89 -4.11
CA ASN A 3 -14.35 10.39 -3.09
C ASN A 3 -13.07 10.02 -3.83
N ASP A 4 -12.26 11.02 -4.18
CA ASP A 4 -11.05 10.87 -5.00
C ASP A 4 -10.09 9.88 -4.34
N THR A 5 -10.27 8.62 -4.71
CA THR A 5 -9.50 7.49 -4.22
C THR A 5 -8.67 7.02 -5.38
N THR A 6 -7.35 7.16 -5.28
CA THR A 6 -6.45 6.73 -6.35
C THR A 6 -5.93 5.34 -6.06
N LEU A 7 -6.18 4.40 -6.97
CA LEU A 7 -5.68 3.03 -6.89
C LEU A 7 -4.51 2.85 -7.86
N PHE A 8 -3.36 2.45 -7.33
CA PHE A 8 -2.19 2.06 -8.09
C PHE A 8 -1.95 0.56 -7.92
N CYS A 9 -1.70 -0.12 -9.03
CA CYS A 9 -1.31 -1.53 -9.04
C CYS A 9 0.01 -1.67 -9.79
N LYS A 10 0.99 -2.31 -9.18
CA LYS A 10 2.26 -2.63 -9.84
C LYS A 10 2.48 -4.14 -9.81
N ASN A 11 2.59 -4.72 -10.99
CA ASN A 11 2.89 -6.13 -11.17
C ASN A 11 4.40 -6.29 -11.39
N HIS A 12 5.02 -7.21 -10.65
CA HIS A 12 6.40 -7.63 -10.83
C HIS A 12 6.48 -9.16 -10.91
N LYS A 13 6.56 -9.68 -12.13
CA LYS A 13 6.50 -11.11 -12.44
C LYS A 13 5.24 -11.76 -11.84
N SER A 14 5.39 -12.67 -10.87
CA SER A 14 4.31 -13.38 -10.18
C SER A 14 3.84 -12.69 -8.89
N HIS A 15 4.42 -11.55 -8.55
CA HIS A 15 4.04 -10.79 -7.38
C HIS A 15 3.44 -9.45 -7.79
N PHE A 16 2.47 -8.98 -7.03
CA PHE A 16 1.89 -7.67 -7.25
C PHE A 16 1.78 -6.91 -5.95
N ILE A 17 1.81 -5.58 -6.06
CA ILE A 17 1.55 -4.63 -4.98
C ILE A 17 0.39 -3.72 -5.41
N ILE A 18 -0.53 -3.51 -4.49
CA ILE A 18 -1.68 -2.62 -4.62
C ILE A 18 -1.49 -1.51 -3.60
N VAL A 19 -1.71 -0.28 -4.02
CA VAL A 19 -1.65 0.91 -3.18
C VAL A 19 -2.91 1.73 -3.45
N GLN A 20 -3.64 2.06 -2.40
CA GLN A 20 -4.82 2.87 -2.42
C GLN A 20 -4.59 4.10 -1.56
N ILE A 21 -4.75 5.26 -2.16
CA ILE A 21 -4.58 6.55 -1.50
C ILE A 21 -5.96 7.15 -1.31
N TYR A 22 -6.31 7.39 -0.06
CA TYR A 22 -7.49 8.12 0.35
C TYR A 22 -7.05 9.40 1.10
N VAL A 23 -7.88 10.43 1.18
CA VAL A 23 -7.48 11.75 1.69
C VAL A 23 -6.91 11.65 3.12
N GLY A 24 -5.58 11.64 3.23
CA GLY A 24 -4.83 11.51 4.50
C GLY A 24 -4.36 10.09 4.85
N ASP A 25 -4.85 9.05 4.16
CA ASP A 25 -4.56 7.64 4.45
C ASP A 25 -4.00 6.91 3.23
N ILE A 26 -2.99 6.07 3.45
CA ILE A 26 -2.49 5.15 2.42
C ILE A 26 -2.65 3.72 2.90
N ILE A 27 -3.35 2.94 2.10
CA ILE A 27 -3.55 1.51 2.26
C ILE A 27 -2.71 0.81 1.19
N PHE A 28 -1.93 -0.20 1.56
CA PHE A 28 -1.20 -0.99 0.59
C PHE A 28 -1.15 -2.46 0.99
N GLY A 29 -0.96 -3.31 0.00
CA GLY A 29 -0.81 -4.74 0.19
C GLY A 29 -0.03 -5.37 -0.95
N ALA A 30 0.82 -6.33 -0.64
CA ALA A 30 1.60 -7.07 -1.63
C ALA A 30 1.48 -8.58 -1.40
N THR A 31 1.63 -9.36 -2.46
CA THR A 31 1.68 -10.84 -2.36
C THR A 31 2.99 -11.38 -1.81
N ASN A 32 3.98 -10.52 -1.59
CA ASN A 32 5.30 -10.89 -1.09
C ASN A 32 5.70 -9.91 0.02
N GLU A 33 6.02 -10.44 1.18
CA GLU A 33 6.38 -9.66 2.37
C GLU A 33 7.58 -8.75 2.13
N SER A 34 8.61 -9.22 1.42
CA SER A 34 9.78 -8.40 1.08
C SER A 34 9.44 -7.21 0.17
N LEU A 35 8.42 -7.33 -0.69
CA LEU A 35 7.94 -6.19 -1.48
C LEU A 35 7.19 -5.18 -0.58
N CYS A 36 6.45 -5.69 0.40
CA CYS A 36 5.74 -4.89 1.40
C CYS A 36 6.73 -4.07 2.24
N GLU A 37 7.77 -4.71 2.79
CA GLU A 37 8.80 -4.06 3.61
C GLU A 37 9.60 -3.01 2.82
N ASN A 38 10.01 -3.34 1.59
CA ASN A 38 10.72 -2.40 0.73
C ASN A 38 9.85 -1.18 0.40
N PHE A 39 8.55 -1.40 0.15
CA PHE A 39 7.63 -0.30 -0.11
C PHE A 39 7.37 0.54 1.14
N LEU A 40 7.19 -0.09 2.31
CA LEU A 40 7.04 0.59 3.59
C LEU A 40 8.24 1.54 3.84
N LYS A 41 9.47 1.03 3.66
CA LYS A 41 10.68 1.81 3.86
C LYS A 41 10.77 2.99 2.89
N LEU A 42 10.46 2.77 1.60
CA LEU A 42 10.40 3.84 0.61
C LEU A 42 9.39 4.93 1.00
N MET A 43 8.20 4.57 1.49
CA MET A 43 7.19 5.54 1.89
C MET A 43 7.56 6.30 3.16
N GLN A 44 8.24 5.65 4.10
CA GLN A 44 8.78 6.31 5.30
C GLN A 44 9.89 7.30 4.94
N ASP A 45 10.82 6.89 4.07
CA ASP A 45 11.99 7.69 3.68
C ASP A 45 11.60 8.90 2.79
N GLU A 46 10.76 8.68 1.77
CA GLU A 46 10.39 9.72 0.79
C GLU A 46 9.23 10.61 1.25
N PHE A 47 8.20 10.03 1.88
CA PHE A 47 6.96 10.75 2.19
C PHE A 47 6.81 11.12 3.68
N LYS A 48 7.80 10.80 4.52
CA LYS A 48 7.78 11.05 5.98
C LYS A 48 6.48 10.58 6.65
N MET A 49 5.93 9.47 6.19
CA MET A 49 4.73 8.89 6.80
C MET A 49 5.05 8.39 8.20
N SER A 50 4.41 8.98 9.21
CA SER A 50 4.69 8.72 10.63
C SER A 50 4.09 7.42 11.15
N MET A 51 3.00 6.95 10.55
CA MET A 51 2.31 5.73 10.96
C MET A 51 1.60 5.12 9.75
N MET A 52 2.28 4.19 9.08
CA MET A 52 1.62 3.38 8.05
C MET A 52 0.91 2.25 8.79
N GLY A 53 -0.43 2.25 8.76
CA GLY A 53 -1.22 1.19 9.36
C GLY A 53 -0.89 -0.13 8.66
N GLU A 54 -0.38 -1.10 9.42
CA GLU A 54 -0.21 -2.48 8.94
C GLU A 54 -1.58 -2.99 8.49
N LEU A 55 -1.81 -3.08 7.17
CA LEU A 55 -3.00 -3.74 6.65
C LEU A 55 -2.78 -5.25 6.80
N LYS A 56 -3.09 -5.79 7.99
CA LYS A 56 -3.29 -7.23 8.15
C LYS A 56 -4.46 -7.61 7.26
N PHE A 57 -4.17 -8.33 6.18
CA PHE A 57 -5.13 -8.87 5.24
C PHE A 57 -6.28 -9.57 6.00
N PHE A 58 -7.45 -8.94 6.03
CA PHE A 58 -8.71 -9.65 6.24
C PHE A 58 -9.31 -9.89 4.86
N LEU A 59 -9.00 -11.04 4.27
CA LEU A 59 -9.89 -11.63 3.27
C LEU A 59 -11.08 -12.17 4.06
N GLY A 60 -12.09 -11.32 4.24
CA GLY A 60 -13.42 -11.76 4.65
C GLY A 60 -14.05 -12.55 3.51
N LEU A 61 -13.74 -13.85 3.48
CA LEU A 61 -14.41 -14.87 2.67
C LEU A 61 -14.83 -16.00 3.60
#